data_AF-A0A971Z665-F1
#
_entry.id   AF-A0A971Z665-F1
#
_cell.length_a   1.000
_cell.length_b   1.000
_cell.length_c   1.000
_cell.angle_alpha   90.00
_cell.angle_beta   90.00
_cell.angle_gamma   90.00
#
_symmetry.space_group_name_H-M   'P 1'
#
loop_
_entity.id
_entity.type
_entity.pdbx_description
1 polymer ?
#
loop_
_entity_poly.entity_id
_entity_poly.type
_entity_poly.pdbx_seq_one_letter_code
_entity_poly.pdbx_strand_id
1 'polypeptide(L)' 'MSIEIDQVNKRFGDFVAVDNVSLTLNNGELTALLGPSG' A
#
# COMPACT_ATOMS: atom_id res chain seq x y z
N MET A 1 18.17 -1.61 -5.13
CA MET A 1 17.39 -1.10 -3.98
C MET A 1 15.93 -1.40 -4.27
N SER A 2 15.24 -2.06 -3.36
CA SER A 2 13.78 -2.30 -3.41
C SER A 2 13.08 -1.31 -2.50
N ILE A 3 11.80 -1.05 -2.76
CA ILE A 3 10.92 -0.33 -1.84
C ILE A 3 10.08 -1.39 -1.11
N GLU A 4 9.98 -1.26 0.20
CA GLU A 4 9.20 -2.15 1.05
C GLU A 4 8.13 -1.33 1.80
N ILE A 5 6.90 -1.83 1.73
CA ILE A 5 5.76 -1.37 2.51
C ILE A 5 5.44 -2.55 3.44
N ASP A 6 5.48 -2.32 4.74
CA ASP A 6 5.28 -3.39 5.72
C ASP A 6 4.20 -3.02 6.72
N GLN A 7 3.13 -3.83 6.75
CA GLN A 7 2.00 -3.77 7.67
C GLN A 7 1.45 -2.34 7.87
N VAL A 8 1.33 -1.58 6.79
CA VAL A 8 0.88 -0.19 6.85
C VAL A 8 -0.62 -0.16 7.13
N ASN A 9 -0.99 0.68 8.10
CA ASN A 9 -2.35 0.92 8.53
C ASN A 9 -2.63 2.42 8.49
N LYS A 10 -3.79 2.83 7.97
CA LYS A 10 -4.25 4.22 7.95
C LYS A 10 -5.73 4.31 8.30
N ARG A 11 -6.03 5.11 9.33
CA ARG A 11 -7.38 5.36 9.82
C ARG A 11 -7.66 6.85 9.95
N PHE A 12 -8.92 7.23 9.75
CA PHE A 12 -9.46 8.57 9.97
C PHE A 12 -10.68 8.45 10.88
N GLY A 13 -10.47 8.60 12.19
CA GLY A 13 -11.49 8.21 13.18
C GLY A 13 -11.81 6.72 13.04
N ASP A 14 -13.10 6.41 12.87
CA ASP A 14 -13.58 5.03 12.69
C ASP A 14 -13.41 4.51 11.26
N PHE A 15 -13.07 5.37 10.29
CA PHE A 15 -12.89 4.96 8.90
C PHE A 15 -11.50 4.35 8.67
N VAL A 16 -11.46 3.16 8.08
CA VAL A 16 -10.23 2.43 7.74
C VAL A 16 -9.89 2.65 6.27
N ALA A 17 -8.90 3.48 5.99
CA ALA A 17 -8.46 3.81 4.64
C ALA A 17 -7.43 2.81 4.10
N VAL A 18 -6.57 2.27 4.99
CA VAL A 18 -5.60 1.22 4.66
C VAL A 18 -5.54 0.27 5.85
N ASP A 19 -5.68 -1.03 5.62
CA ASP A 19 -5.69 -2.04 6.68
C ASP A 19 -4.62 -3.11 6.42
N ASN A 20 -3.60 -3.12 7.28
CA ASN A 20 -2.51 -4.08 7.30
C ASN A 20 -1.94 -4.47 5.92
N VAL A 21 -1.56 -3.47 5.13
CA VAL A 21 -1.04 -3.68 3.77
C VAL A 21 0.47 -3.83 3.78
N SER A 22 0.98 -4.94 3.20
CA SER A 22 2.39 -5.15 2.90
C SER A 22 2.61 -5.35 1.40
N LEU A 23 3.60 -4.67 0.82
CA LEU A 23 4.01 -4.78 -0.58
C LEU A 23 5.53 -4.68 -0.70
N THR A 24 6.09 -5.35 -1.70
CA THR A 24 7.50 -5.19 -2.08
C THR A 24 7.57 -4.81 -3.55
N LEU A 25 8.21 -3.68 -3.84
CA LEU A 25 8.45 -3.21 -5.21
C LEU A 25 9.92 -3.42 -5.54
N ASN A 26 10.16 -4.22 -6.58
CA ASN A 26 11.51 -4.59 -6.98
C ASN A 26 12.13 -3.52 -7.88
N ASN A 27 13.46 -3.46 -7.89
CA ASN A 27 14.16 -2.53 -8.76
C ASN A 27 13.92 -2.88 -10.24
N GLY A 28 13.65 -1.86 -11.06
CA GLY A 28 13.41 -2.02 -12.50
C GLY A 28 12.00 -2.52 -12.86
N GLU A 29 11.11 -2.69 -11.87
CA GLU A 29 9.72 -3.05 -12.08
C GLU A 29 8.85 -1.79 -12.26
N LEU A 30 7.92 -1.82 -13.21
CA LEU A 30 6.84 -0.85 -13.30
C LEU A 30 5.59 -1.43 -12.63
N THR A 31 5.27 -0.93 -11.45
CA THR A 31 4.11 -1.38 -10.66
C THR A 31 3.01 -0.33 -10.70
N ALA A 32 1.76 -0.76 -10.87
CA ALA A 32 0.57 0.09 -10.75
C ALA A 32 -0.36 -0.45 -9.66
N LEU A 33 -0.91 0.44 -8.84
CA LEU A 33 -1.98 0.11 -7.90
C LEU A 33 -3.31 0.53 -8.51
N LEU A 34 -4.21 -0.43 -8.69
CA LEU A 34 -5.53 -0.23 -9.31
C LEU A 34 -6.63 -0.65 -8.34
N GLY A 35 -7.64 0.21 -8.24
CA GLY A 35 -8.82 0.00 -7.40
C GLY A 35 -9.93 0.99 -7.78
N PRO A 36 -11.14 0.78 -7.24
CA PRO A 36 -12.22 1.76 -7.36
C PRO A 36 -11.85 3.10 -6.67
N SER A 37 -12.70 4.11 -6.84
CA SER A 37 -12.53 5.37 -6.11
C SER A 37 -12.83 5.18 -4.62
N GLY A 38 -11.83 5.51 -3.78
CA GLY A 38 -11.88 5.33 -2.33
C GLY A 38 -11.58 3.90 -1.90
#